data_AF-A0AAV8WVE7-F1
#
_entry.id   AF-A0AAV8WVE7-F1
#
_cell.length_a   1.000
_cell.length_b   1.000
_cell.length_c   1.000
_cell.angle_alpha   90.00
_cell.angle_beta   90.00
_cell.angle_gamma   90.00
#
_symmetry.space_group_name_H-M   'P 1'
#
loop_
_entity.id
_entity.type
_entity.pdbx_description
1 polymer ?
#
loop_
_entity_poly.entity_id
_entity_poly.type
_entity_poly.pdbx_seq_one_letter_code
_entity_poly.pdbx_strand_id
1 'polypeptide(L)'
;MPIRLKSLEFFNIVSFMDKLLALMKPFMKKELMNSLFLHTDMESLNKRIPKNLLPQDYGGSCESLSILHEKYKAVISDNADFFKYQDSQVVDESKRPGKPKNIGDVFGMEGTFKKLEVD
;
A
#
# COMPACT_ATOMS: atom_id res chain seq x y z
N MET A 1 11.06 -2.17 -6.31
CA MET A 1 11.10 -0.69 -6.37
C MET A 1 10.97 -0.11 -4.96
N PRO A 2 11.88 0.76 -4.50
CA PRO A 2 11.72 1.44 -3.22
C PRO A 2 10.72 2.59 -3.35
N ILE A 3 9.44 2.32 -3.04
CA ILE A 3 8.39 3.35 -2.96
C ILE A 3 8.21 3.75 -1.48
N ARG A 4 8.24 5.05 -1.18
CA ARG A 4 7.90 5.58 0.14
C ARG A 4 6.43 5.99 0.15
N LEU A 5 5.61 5.25 0.88
CA LEU A 5 4.19 5.57 1.06
C LEU A 5 4.05 6.87 1.86
N LYS A 6 3.35 7.86 1.31
CA LYS A 6 3.10 9.15 1.98
C LYS A 6 1.77 9.16 2.74
N SER A 7 0.70 8.71 2.10
CA SER A 7 -0.62 8.59 2.71
C SER A 7 -1.50 7.59 1.95
N LEU A 8 -2.45 7.00 2.66
CA LEU A 8 -3.57 6.22 2.14
C LEU A 8 -4.84 6.94 2.54
N GLU A 9 -5.66 7.33 1.56
CA GLU A 9 -6.85 8.15 1.77
C GLU A 9 -8.06 7.34 1.25
N PHE A 10 -8.82 6.75 2.16
CA PHE A 10 -10.07 6.06 1.80
C PHE A 10 -11.22 7.04 1.95
N PHE A 11 -12.06 7.16 0.94
CA PHE A 11 -13.23 8.03 0.97
C PHE A 11 -14.48 7.29 0.54
N ASN A 12 -15.66 7.86 0.82
CA ASN A 12 -16.94 7.19 0.66
C ASN A 12 -17.01 5.88 1.47
N ILE A 13 -16.45 5.90 2.68
CA ILE A 13 -16.40 4.74 3.55
C ILE A 13 -17.74 4.49 4.24
N VAL A 14 -18.04 3.20 4.44
CA VAL A 14 -19.23 2.73 5.15
C VAL A 14 -18.92 2.45 6.62
N SER A 15 -19.95 2.46 7.46
CA SER A 15 -19.83 2.39 8.94
C SER A 15 -19.14 1.13 9.48
N PHE A 16 -19.00 0.06 8.70
CA PHE A 16 -18.24 -1.12 9.14
C PHE A 16 -16.72 -0.98 8.99
N MET A 17 -16.22 0.04 8.28
CA MET A 17 -14.79 0.21 8.03
C MET A 17 -13.97 0.36 9.31
N ASP A 18 -14.53 0.97 10.36
CA ASP A 18 -13.88 1.06 11.68
C ASP A 18 -13.63 -0.32 12.29
N LYS A 19 -14.57 -1.25 12.11
CA LYS A 19 -14.44 -2.63 12.59
C LYS A 19 -13.38 -3.38 11.80
N LEU A 20 -13.35 -3.19 10.48
CA LEU A 20 -12.32 -3.80 9.62
C LEU A 20 -10.92 -3.30 10.01
N LEU A 21 -10.77 -2.00 10.25
CA LEU A 21 -9.50 -1.44 10.72
C LEU A 21 -9.10 -1.97 12.09
N ALA A 22 -10.04 -2.13 13.02
CA ALA A 22 -9.76 -2.69 14.34
C ALA A 22 -9.21 -4.12 14.23
N LEU A 23 -9.72 -4.93 13.29
CA LEU A 23 -9.23 -6.29 13.02
C LEU A 23 -7.84 -6.29 12.37
N MET A 24 -7.57 -5.35 11.47
CA MET A 24 -6.26 -5.25 10.79
C MET A 24 -5.17 -4.59 11.64
N LYS A 25 -5.54 -3.76 12.63
CA LYS A 25 -4.62 -2.98 13.46
C LYS A 25 -3.45 -3.77 14.07
N PRO A 26 -3.62 -5.01 14.59
CA PRO A 26 -2.51 -5.79 15.15
C PRO A 26 -1.42 -6.15 14.14
N PHE A 27 -1.76 -6.17 12.85
CA PHE A 27 -0.84 -6.55 11.77
C PHE A 27 -0.23 -5.33 11.07
N MET A 28 -0.66 -4.11 11.40
CA MET A 28 -0.19 -2.87 10.78
C MET A 28 0.89 -2.18 11.63
N LYS A 29 1.98 -1.78 10.97
CA LYS A 29 3.00 -0.93 11.60
C LYS A 29 2.43 0.44 11.96
N LYS A 30 2.96 1.05 13.02
CA LYS A 30 2.56 2.39 13.47
C LYS A 30 2.71 3.45 12.37
N GLU A 31 3.76 3.34 11.55
CA GLU A 31 3.99 4.23 10.40
C GLU A 31 2.87 4.17 9.36
N LEU A 32 2.38 2.95 9.06
CA LEU A 32 1.26 2.74 8.15
C LEU A 32 -0.04 3.29 8.75
N MET A 33 -0.28 3.02 10.04
CA MET A 33 -1.45 3.55 10.75
C MET A 33 -1.49 5.08 10.77
N ASN A 34 -0.35 5.74 10.97
CA ASN A 34 -0.25 7.20 10.96
C ASN A 34 -0.46 7.81 9.56
N SER A 35 -0.27 7.01 8.52
CA SER A 35 -0.41 7.42 7.12
C SER A 35 -1.78 7.08 6.54
N LEU A 36 -2.64 6.39 7.30
CA LEU A 36 -3.96 5.95 6.88
C LEU A 36 -5.04 6.93 7.34
N PHE A 37 -5.84 7.43 6.40
CA PHE A 37 -6.91 8.38 6.63
C PHE A 37 -8.21 7.86 6.02
N LEU A 38 -9.29 7.98 6.79
CA LEU A 38 -10.63 7.59 6.38
C LEU A 38 -11.52 8.84 6.30
N HIS A 39 -12.30 8.93 5.23
CA HIS A 39 -13.18 10.05 4.90
C HIS A 39 -14.60 9.55 4.64
N THR A 40 -15.53 9.93 5.51
CA THR A 40 -16.94 9.56 5.36
C THR A 40 -17.61 10.36 4.24
N ASP A 41 -17.12 11.57 3.97
CA ASP A 41 -17.66 12.49 2.97
C ASP A 41 -16.55 13.08 2.08
N MET A 42 -16.95 13.75 1.01
CA MET A 42 -15.99 14.41 0.10
C MET A 42 -15.38 15.68 0.71
N GLU A 43 -16.01 16.30 1.70
CA GLU A 43 -15.49 17.52 2.34
C GLU A 43 -14.25 17.24 3.17
N SER A 44 -14.27 16.16 3.96
CA SER A 44 -13.14 15.66 4.74
C SER A 44 -11.96 15.28 3.85
N LEU A 45 -12.21 14.64 2.70
CA LEU A 45 -11.19 14.37 1.69
C LEU A 45 -10.59 15.68 1.13
N ASN A 46 -11.44 16.64 0.77
CA ASN A 46 -11.03 17.89 0.14
C ASN A 46 -10.16 18.80 1.04
N LYS A 47 -10.18 18.58 2.36
CA LYS A 47 -9.25 19.24 3.31
C LYS A 47 -7.80 18.77 3.14
N ARG A 48 -7.59 17.59 2.56
CA ARG A 48 -6.26 16.99 2.37
C ARG A 48 -5.84 16.96 0.90
N ILE A 49 -6.79 16.69 0.00
CA ILE A 49 -6.56 16.64 -1.44
C ILE A 49 -7.38 17.74 -2.11
N PRO A 50 -6.75 18.71 -2.79
CA PRO A 50 -7.47 19.73 -3.54
C PRO A 50 -8.45 19.13 -4.57
N LYS A 51 -9.68 19.63 -4.59
CA LYS A 51 -10.76 19.13 -5.45
C LYS A 51 -10.40 19.13 -6.94
N ASN A 52 -9.62 20.10 -7.40
CA ASN A 52 -9.18 20.19 -8.81
C ASN A 52 -8.28 19.02 -9.25
N LEU A 53 -7.66 18.31 -8.31
CA LEU A 53 -6.84 17.12 -8.60
C LEU A 53 -7.66 15.83 -8.68
N LEU A 54 -8.94 15.88 -8.35
CA LEU A 54 -9.82 14.72 -8.46
C LEU A 54 -10.35 14.56 -9.89
N PRO A 55 -10.70 13.32 -10.30
CA PRO A 55 -11.47 13.05 -11.51
C PRO A 55 -12.79 13.82 -11.54
N GLN A 56 -13.29 14.11 -12.75
CA GLN A 56 -14.60 14.74 -12.96
C GLN A 56 -15.74 13.98 -12.28
N ASP A 57 -15.69 12.65 -12.22
CA ASP A 57 -16.71 11.81 -11.58
C ASP A 57 -16.85 12.06 -10.08
N TYR A 58 -15.82 12.62 -9.44
CA TYR A 58 -15.82 13.04 -8.03
C TYR A 58 -15.94 14.55 -7.87
N GLY A 59 -16.36 15.26 -8.92
CA GLY A 59 -16.54 16.70 -8.95
C GLY A 59 -15.25 17.50 -9.11
N GLY A 60 -14.14 16.87 -9.50
CA GLY A 60 -12.88 17.55 -9.75
C GLY A 60 -12.72 18.03 -11.20
N SER A 61 -11.49 18.37 -11.59
CA SER A 61 -11.16 18.93 -12.91
C SER A 61 -10.31 18.01 -13.78
N CYS A 62 -9.82 16.89 -13.24
CA CYS A 62 -9.02 15.92 -13.99
C CYS A 62 -9.87 15.10 -14.97
N GLU A 63 -9.21 14.36 -15.87
CA GLU A 63 -9.86 13.38 -16.76
C GLU A 63 -10.80 12.45 -15.98
N SER A 64 -11.88 11.99 -16.61
CA SER A 64 -12.81 11.04 -15.98
C SER A 64 -12.11 9.72 -15.66
N LEU A 65 -12.66 8.99 -14.69
CA LEU A 65 -12.18 7.66 -14.30
C LEU A 65 -12.14 6.69 -15.47
N SER A 66 -13.13 6.73 -16.36
CA SER A 66 -13.18 5.85 -17.54
C SER A 66 -12.01 6.11 -18.49
N ILE A 67 -11.69 7.37 -18.75
CA ILE A 67 -10.56 7.76 -19.62
C ILE A 67 -9.23 7.39 -18.94
N LEU A 68 -9.07 7.70 -17.66
CA LEU A 68 -7.88 7.34 -16.89
C LEU A 68 -7.69 5.82 -16.88
N HIS A 69 -8.75 5.05 -16.69
CA HIS A 69 -8.69 3.58 -16.69
C HIS A 69 -8.15 3.03 -18.01
N GLU A 70 -8.73 3.42 -19.15
CA GLU A 70 -8.26 2.95 -20.46
C GLU A 70 -6.83 3.40 -20.76
N LYS A 71 -6.47 4.64 -20.39
CA LYS A 71 -5.12 5.18 -20.56
C LYS A 71 -4.08 4.37 -19.78
N TYR A 72 -4.33 4.09 -18.50
CA TYR A 72 -3.40 3.31 -17.68
C TYR A 72 -3.35 1.83 -18.09
N LYS A 73 -4.48 1.27 -18.54
CA LYS A 73 -4.53 -0.07 -19.11
C LYS A 73 -3.64 -0.17 -20.36
N ALA A 74 -3.75 0.79 -21.27
CA ALA A 74 -2.87 0.88 -22.44
C ALA A 74 -1.40 1.00 -22.04
N VAL A 75 -1.06 1.89 -21.10
CA VAL A 75 0.32 2.02 -20.58
C VAL A 75 0.84 0.68 -20.04
N ILE A 76 0.04 -0.07 -19.28
CA ILE A 76 0.46 -1.39 -18.77
C ILE A 76 0.67 -2.37 -19.92
N SER A 77 -0.25 -2.43 -20.89
CA SER A 77 -0.17 -3.32 -22.05
C SER A 77 1.03 -3.01 -22.95
N ASP A 78 1.29 -1.74 -23.23
CA ASP A 78 2.39 -1.28 -24.08
C ASP A 78 3.76 -1.53 -23.43
N ASN A 79 3.81 -1.62 -22.10
CA ASN A 79 5.02 -1.92 -21.33
C ASN A 79 5.10 -3.39 -20.89
N ALA A 80 4.32 -4.29 -21.49
CA ALA A 80 4.27 -5.71 -21.09
C ALA A 80 5.65 -6.39 -21.06
N ASP A 81 6.53 -6.10 -22.02
CA ASP A 81 7.86 -6.70 -22.07
C ASP A 81 8.78 -6.17 -20.97
N PHE A 82 8.62 -4.90 -20.55
CA PHE A 82 9.30 -4.38 -19.37
C PHE A 82 8.88 -5.14 -18.11
N PHE A 83 7.58 -5.40 -17.94
CA PHE A 83 7.10 -6.17 -16.79
C PHE A 83 7.59 -7.62 -16.80
N LYS A 84 7.62 -8.29 -17.97
CA LYS A 84 8.22 -9.63 -18.08
C LYS A 84 9.70 -9.64 -17.72
N TYR A 85 10.45 -8.64 -18.19
CA TYR A 85 11.86 -8.48 -17.83
C TYR A 85 12.04 -8.22 -16.33
N GLN A 86 11.18 -7.39 -15.73
CA GLN A 86 11.20 -7.13 -14.29
C GLN A 86 10.92 -8.42 -13.50
N ASP A 87 9.95 -9.21 -13.90
CA ASP A 87 9.61 -10.50 -13.27
C ASP A 87 10.74 -11.53 -13.41
N SER A 88 11.53 -11.47 -14.48
CA SER A 88 12.71 -12.33 -14.64
C SER A 88 13.87 -11.94 -13.72
N GLN A 89 13.83 -10.77 -13.07
CA GLN A 89 14.86 -10.35 -12.13
C GLN A 89 14.69 -11.09 -10.80
N VAL A 90 15.28 -12.28 -10.70
CA VAL A 90 15.31 -13.06 -9.46
C VAL A 90 16.69 -12.94 -8.83
N VAL A 91 16.73 -12.69 -7.51
CA VAL A 91 17.97 -12.65 -6.76
C VAL A 91 18.44 -14.08 -6.51
N ASP A 92 19.70 -14.35 -6.82
CA ASP A 92 20.37 -15.59 -6.42
C ASP A 92 20.64 -15.57 -4.90
N GLU A 93 19.73 -16.16 -4.14
CA GLU A 93 19.76 -16.22 -2.67
C GLU A 93 21.03 -16.89 -2.11
N SER A 94 21.70 -17.76 -2.89
CA SER A 94 22.93 -18.42 -2.45
C SER A 94 24.11 -17.46 -2.28
N LYS A 95 24.05 -16.30 -2.92
CA LYS A 95 25.10 -15.27 -2.90
C LYS A 95 24.82 -14.14 -1.92
N ARG A 96 23.70 -14.19 -1.16
CA ARG A 96 23.34 -13.14 -0.21
C ARG A 96 24.31 -13.17 0.99
N PRO A 97 25.06 -12.08 1.25
CA PRO A 97 25.91 -12.02 2.44
C PRO A 97 25.06 -11.91 3.71
N GLY A 98 25.33 -12.76 4.70
CA GLY A 98 24.61 -12.81 5.99
C GLY A 98 23.75 -14.06 6.16
N LYS A 99 23.00 -14.15 7.26
CA LYS A 99 22.05 -15.26 7.49
C LYS A 99 20.85 -15.12 6.53
N PRO A 100 20.34 -16.23 5.95
CA PRO A 100 19.15 -16.19 5.12
C PRO A 100 17.96 -15.64 5.94
N LYS A 101 17.27 -14.65 5.39
CA LYS A 101 16.06 -14.10 6.01
C LYS A 101 14.89 -15.02 5.71
N ASN A 102 14.25 -15.53 6.76
CA ASN A 102 13.07 -16.38 6.62
C ASN A 102 11.79 -15.54 6.50
N ILE A 103 10.67 -16.15 6.14
CA ILE A 103 9.35 -15.49 6.11
C ILE A 103 9.04 -14.79 7.46
N GLY A 104 9.52 -15.36 8.58
CA GLY A 104 9.44 -14.78 9.92
C GLY A 104 10.16 -13.42 10.05
N ASP A 105 11.31 -13.25 9.42
CA ASP A 105 12.08 -11.98 9.39
C ASP A 105 11.40 -10.91 8.51
N VAL A 106 10.75 -11.35 7.42
CA VAL A 106 10.13 -10.46 6.43
C VAL A 106 8.80 -9.90 6.94
N PHE A 107 8.01 -10.72 7.65
CA PHE A 107 6.70 -10.33 8.17
C PHE A 107 6.70 -10.03 9.68
N GLY A 108 7.84 -10.15 10.36
CA GLY A 108 7.98 -9.78 11.77
C GLY A 108 7.24 -10.71 12.74
N MET A 109 7.04 -11.98 12.37
CA MET A 109 6.42 -13.00 13.24
C MET A 109 7.42 -13.66 14.20
N GLU A 110 8.72 -13.37 14.08
CA GLU A 110 9.73 -13.97 14.95
C GLU A 110 9.85 -13.17 16.26
N GLY A 111 9.10 -13.61 17.27
CA GLY A 111 9.19 -13.10 18.63
C GLY A 111 10.57 -13.37 19.23
N THR A 112 11.09 -12.37 19.94
CA THR A 112 12.35 -12.42 20.69
C THR A 112 12.21 -13.30 21.94
N PHE A 113 12.09 -14.62 21.80
CA PHE A 113 12.31 -15.52 22.95
C PHE A 113 13.81 -15.63 23.18
N LYS A 114 14.35 -14.70 23.98
CA LYS A 114 15.64 -14.90 24.64
C LYS A 114 15.46 -16.06 25.61
N LYS A 115 16.22 -17.12 25.36
CA LYS A 115 16.38 -18.31 26.19
C LYS A 115 16.39 -17.92 27.69
N LEU A 116 15.40 -18.39 28.45
CA LEU A 116 15.36 -18.24 29.90
C LEU A 116 16.27 -19.34 30.46
N GLU A 117 17.44 -18.98 30.98
CA GLU A 117 18.24 -19.89 31.80
C GLU A 117 17.74 -19.73 33.24
N VAL A 118 17.21 -20.83 33.78
CA VAL A 118 16.78 -20.94 35.17
C VAL A 118 17.90 -21.68 35.90
N ASP A 119 18.42 -21.05 36.95
CA ASP A 119 19.28 -21.69 37.96
C ASP A 119 18.43 -22.47 38.96
#